data_AF-V6Z485-F1
#
_entry.id   AF-V6Z485-F1
#
_cell.length_a   1.000
_cell.length_b   1.000
_cell.length_c   1.000
_cell.angle_alpha   90.00
_cell.angle_beta   90.00
_cell.angle_gamma   90.00
#
_symmetry.space_group_name_H-M   'P 1'
#
loop_
_entity.id
_entity.type
_entity.pdbx_description
1 polymer ?
#
loop_
_entity_poly.entity_id
_entity_poly.type
_entity_poly.pdbx_seq_one_letter_code
_entity_poly.pdbx_strand_id
1 'polypeptide(L)'
;MLLVSNPYLTNTTGLYLAFDTDEPVKVSYQIDILGYPSYRNTLYNPEGIYARSHDYQLIGSMAGLVNTITVTDETASGDQMTK
;
A
#
# COMPACT_ATOMS: atom_id res chain seq x y z
N MET A 1 9.61 2.47 6.33
CA MET A 1 8.23 2.01 6.08
C MET A 1 7.69 1.34 7.31
N LEU A 2 6.50 1.74 7.74
CA LEU A 2 5.71 1.11 8.79
C LEU A 2 4.50 0.43 8.15
N LEU A 3 4.26 -0.83 8.50
CA LEU A 3 3.06 -1.57 8.10
C LEU A 3 2.48 -2.26 9.34
N VAL A 4 1.25 -1.89 9.72
CA VAL A 4 0.59 -2.38 10.94
C VAL A 4 -0.79 -2.93 10.61
N SER A 5 -1.10 -4.11 11.12
CA SER A 5 -2.44 -4.70 10.98
C SER A 5 -3.39 -4.14 12.04
N ASN A 6 -4.58 -3.72 11.60
CA ASN A 6 -5.71 -3.32 12.45
C ASN A 6 -5.33 -2.40 13.64
N PRO A 7 -4.58 -1.29 13.43
CA PRO A 7 -4.02 -0.50 14.53
C PRO A 7 -5.08 0.13 15.45
N TYR A 8 -6.29 0.38 14.92
CA TYR A 8 -7.40 0.97 15.66
C TYR A 8 -8.45 -0.06 16.12
N LEU A 9 -8.21 -1.36 15.90
CA LEU A 9 -9.12 -2.45 16.24
C LEU A 9 -10.52 -2.39 15.60
N THR A 10 -10.69 -1.60 14.53
CA THR A 10 -11.98 -1.39 13.84
C THR A 10 -12.10 -2.13 12.51
N ASN A 11 -10.99 -2.55 11.90
CA ASN A 11 -10.97 -3.27 10.63
C ASN A 11 -9.96 -4.43 10.69
N THR A 12 -10.47 -5.63 10.96
CA THR A 12 -9.66 -6.83 11.26
C THR A 12 -8.82 -7.33 10.08
N THR A 13 -9.10 -6.91 8.85
CA THR A 13 -8.26 -7.19 7.66
C THR A 13 -7.67 -5.93 7.05
N GLY A 14 -7.86 -4.77 7.69
CA GLY A 14 -7.26 -3.52 7.28
C GLY A 14 -5.79 -3.45 7.71
N LEU A 15 -4.96 -2.85 6.85
CA LEU A 15 -3.58 -2.54 7.16
C LEU A 15 -3.38 -1.04 7.13
N TYR A 16 -2.47 -0.55 7.95
CA TYR A 16 -2.01 0.83 7.95
C TYR A 16 -0.59 0.87 7.40
N LEU A 17 -0.37 1.71 6.39
CA LEU A 17 0.92 1.90 5.73
C LEU A 17 1.34 3.36 5.90
N ALA A 18 2.53 3.59 6.45
CA ALA A 18 3.10 4.92 6.56
C ALA A 18 4.60 4.95 6.25
N PHE A 19 5.03 5.93 5.45
CA PHE A 19 6.43 6.16 5.11
C PHE A 19 6.62 7.52 4.43
N ASP A 20 7.88 7.95 4.35
CA ASP A 20 8.27 9.10 3.55
C ASP A 20 9.24 8.67 2.43
N THR A 21 9.31 9.46 1.37
CA THR A 21 10.25 9.31 0.25
C THR A 21 11.04 10.59 0.01
N ASP A 22 12.26 10.46 -0.53
CA ASP A 22 13.12 11.61 -0.84
C ASP A 22 12.56 12.45 -2.00
N GLU A 23 11.95 11.77 -2.98
CA GLU A 23 11.29 12.38 -4.14
C GLU A 23 9.79 12.08 -4.20
N PRO A 24 8.97 12.92 -4.87
CA PRO A 24 7.53 12.70 -4.97
C PRO A 24 7.20 11.46 -5.79
N VAL A 25 6.44 10.54 -5.20
CA VAL A 25 6.03 9.29 -5.86
C VAL A 25 4.52 9.08 -5.82
N LYS A 26 4.01 8.38 -6.83
CA LYS A 26 2.69 7.78 -6.87
C LYS A 26 2.79 6.37 -6.31
N VAL A 27 1.95 6.03 -5.34
CA VAL A 27 2.01 4.73 -4.66
C VAL A 27 0.86 3.84 -5.12
N SER A 28 1.17 2.59 -5.41
CA SER A 28 0.20 1.53 -5.65
C SER A 28 0.56 0.28 -4.86
N TYR A 29 -0.39 -0.63 -4.69
CA TYR A 29 -0.12 -1.90 -4.05
C TYR A 29 -0.88 -3.05 -4.71
N GLN A 30 -0.36 -4.24 -4.48
CA GLN A 30 -0.94 -5.51 -4.86
C GLN A 30 -0.96 -6.45 -3.65
N ILE A 31 -2.03 -7.21 -3.49
CA ILE A 31 -2.14 -8.29 -2.51
C ILE A 31 -2.35 -9.60 -3.26
N ASP A 32 -1.44 -10.54 -3.06
CA ASP A 32 -1.49 -11.89 -3.60
C ASP A 32 -1.77 -12.90 -2.48
N ILE A 33 -2.69 -13.81 -2.76
CA ILE A 33 -3.09 -14.88 -1.86
C ILE A 33 -3.21 -16.15 -2.69
N LEU A 34 -2.54 -17.22 -2.27
CA LEU A 34 -2.48 -18.46 -3.02
C LEU A 34 -3.89 -19.00 -3.30
N GLY A 35 -4.22 -19.19 -4.58
CA GLY A 35 -5.53 -19.70 -5.02
C GLY A 35 -6.60 -18.62 -5.24
N TYR A 36 -6.25 -17.34 -5.08
CA TYR A 36 -7.19 -16.22 -5.28
C TYR A 36 -6.64 -15.20 -6.29
N PRO A 37 -7.51 -14.44 -6.97
CA PRO A 37 -7.08 -13.34 -7.83
C PRO A 37 -6.33 -12.27 -7.03
N SER A 38 -5.29 -11.68 -7.64
CA SER A 38 -4.59 -10.55 -7.06
C SER A 38 -5.51 -9.34 -6.92
N TYR A 39 -5.51 -8.71 -5.75
CA TYR A 39 -6.14 -7.40 -5.56
C TYR A 39 -5.11 -6.30 -5.82
N ARG A 40 -5.50 -5.23 -6.53
CA ARG A 40 -4.61 -4.10 -6.87
C ARG A 40 -5.31 -2.78 -6.64
N ASN A 41 -4.59 -1.78 -6.15
CA ASN A 41 -5.13 -0.43 -6.02
C ASN A 41 -4.03 0.64 -6.07
N THR A 42 -4.38 1.84 -6.56
CA THR A 42 -3.53 3.03 -6.54
C THR A 42 -3.99 3.92 -5.38
N LEU A 43 -3.06 4.36 -4.54
CA LEU A 43 -3.36 5.09 -3.34
C LEU A 43 -3.56 6.58 -3.65
N TYR A 44 -4.66 7.14 -3.15
CA TYR A 44 -4.93 8.56 -3.23
C TYR A 44 -4.21 9.30 -2.11
N ASN A 45 -3.50 10.39 -2.44
CA ASN A 45 -2.89 11.28 -1.47
C ASN A 45 -3.55 12.67 -1.55
N PRO A 46 -3.93 13.29 -0.41
CA PRO A 46 -4.55 14.62 -0.40
C PRO A 46 -3.64 15.74 -0.92
N GLU A 47 -2.31 15.57 -0.87
CA GLU A 47 -1.34 16.53 -1.41
C GLU A 47 -1.18 16.43 -2.94
N GLY A 48 -1.78 15.42 -3.58
CA GLY A 48 -1.71 15.16 -5.01
C GLY A 48 -1.17 13.77 -5.35
N ILE A 49 -1.26 13.37 -6.62
CA ILE A 49 -0.93 12.00 -7.05
C ILE A 49 0.55 11.63 -6.77
N TYR A 50 1.46 12.60 -6.83
CA TYR A 50 2.87 12.44 -6.47
C TYR A 50 3.14 13.23 -5.20
N ALA A 51 3.46 12.53 -4.11
CA ALA A 51 3.70 13.10 -2.80
C ALA A 51 4.95 12.50 -2.16
N ARG A 52 5.45 13.15 -1.09
CA ARG A 52 6.59 12.63 -0.31
C ARG A 52 6.18 11.96 0.99
N SER A 53 5.05 12.37 1.56
CA SER A 53 4.54 11.79 2.80
C SER A 53 3.34 10.91 2.50
N HIS A 54 3.37 9.68 3.02
CA HIS A 54 2.42 8.64 2.71
C HIS A 54 1.82 8.09 3.99
N ASP A 55 0.50 8.18 4.11
CA ASP A 55 -0.29 7.65 5.22
C ASP A 55 -1.60 7.08 4.64
N TYR A 56 -1.76 5.75 4.73
CA TYR A 56 -2.83 5.05 4.03
C TYR A 56 -3.43 3.91 4.86
N GLN A 57 -4.72 3.67 4.63
CA GLN A 57 -5.36 2.40 4.92
C GLN A 57 -5.38 1.52 3.67
N LEU A 58 -4.83 0.31 3.76
CA LEU A 58 -4.94 -0.72 2.73
C LEU A 58 -6.08 -1.67 3.05
N ILE A 59 -6.75 -2.15 1.99
CA ILE A 59 -7.82 -3.15 2.04
C ILE A 59 -7.49 -4.32 1.11
N GLY A 60 -8.26 -5.39 1.21
CA GLY A 60 -8.13 -6.56 0.32
C GLY A 60 -7.36 -7.73 0.92
N SER A 61 -6.86 -7.63 2.16
CA SER A 61 -6.33 -8.80 2.87
C SER A 61 -7.47 -9.74 3.30
N MET A 62 -7.16 -11.04 3.40
CA MET A 62 -8.09 -12.06 3.90
C MET A 62 -7.57 -12.68 5.20
N ALA A 63 -8.47 -12.80 6.18
CA ALA A 63 -8.16 -13.36 7.49
C ALA A 63 -7.80 -14.85 7.41
N GLY A 64 -6.83 -15.28 8.23
CA GLY A 64 -6.42 -16.69 8.32
C GLY A 64 -5.56 -17.19 7.16
N LEU A 65 -5.22 -16.32 6.20
CA LEU A 65 -4.39 -16.65 5.05
C LEU A 65 -3.11 -15.82 5.04
N VAL A 66 -2.09 -16.32 4.33
CA VAL A 66 -0.87 -15.56 4.05
C VAL A 66 -1.19 -14.58 2.93
N ASN A 67 -1.02 -13.29 3.20
CA ASN A 67 -1.23 -12.20 2.27
C ASN A 67 0.14 -11.64 1.89
N THR A 68 0.58 -11.82 0.65
CA THR A 68 1.80 -11.20 0.14
C THR A 68 1.45 -9.83 -0.39
N ILE A 69 1.97 -8.79 0.25
CA ILE A 69 1.70 -7.40 -0.13
C ILE A 69 2.93 -6.87 -0.83
N THR A 70 2.73 -6.32 -2.01
CA THR A 70 3.76 -5.66 -2.82
C THR A 70 3.38 -4.20 -2.93
N VAL A 71 4.27 -3.29 -2.52
CA VAL A 71 4.07 -1.84 -2.67
C VAL A 71 4.99 -1.32 -3.77
N THR A 72 4.44 -0.54 -4.68
CA THR A 72 5.18 0.07 -5.78
C THR A 72 5.12 1.59 -5.68
N ASP A 73 6.30 2.18 -5.60
CA ASP A 73 6.54 3.61 -5.73
C ASP A 73 6.89 3.92 -7.19
N GLU A 74 6.22 4.90 -7.80
CA GLU A 74 6.50 5.35 -9.17
C GLU A 74 6.77 6.86 -9.18
N THR A 75 7.92 7.26 -9.72
CA THR A 75 8.26 8.68 -9.90
C THR A 75 7.51 9.27 -11.10
N ALA A 76 7.49 10.60 -11.22
CA ALA A 76 6.87 11.25 -12.38
C ALA A 76 7.58 10.95 -13.72
N SER A 77 8.84 10.51 -13.71
CA SER A 77 9.57 10.03 -14.89
C SER A 77 9.21 8.59 -15.27
N GLY A 78 8.46 7.87 -14.43
CA GLY A 78 8.05 6.48 -14.64
C GLY A 78 9.03 5.45 -14.05
N ASP A 79 10.04 5.88 -13.29
CA ASP A 79 10.92 4.96 -12.58
C ASP A 79 10.17 4.31 -11.42
N GLN A 80 10.33 3.00 -11.27
CA GLN A 80 9.59 2.22 -10.27
C GLN A 80 10.51 1.53 -9.28
N MET A 81 10.10 1.55 -8.01
CA MET A 81 10.70 0.77 -6.95
C MET A 81 9.61 -0.08 -6.28
N THR A 82 9.90 -1.36 -6.07
CA THR A 82 8.99 -2.29 -5.43
C THR A 82 9.55 -2.76 -4.08
N LYS A 83 8.67 -2.88 -3.09
CA LYS A 83 9.00 -3.26 -1.71
C LYS A 83 8.02 -4.32 -1.20
#